data_AF-A0A8H7CBU3-F1
#
_entry.id   AF-A0A8H7CBU3-F1
#
_cell.length_a   1.000
_cell.length_b   1.000
_cell.length_c   1.000
_cell.angle_alpha   90.00
_cell.angle_beta   90.00
_cell.angle_gamma   90.00
#
_symmetry.space_group_name_H-M   'P 1'
#
loop_
_entity.id
_entity.type
_entity.pdbx_description
1 polymer ?
#
loop_
_entity_poly.entity_id
_entity_poly.type
_entity_poly.pdbx_seq_one_letter_code
_entity_poly.pdbx_strand_id
1 'polypeptide(L)'
;MNREYWNKNREHWDKKIVDLSEEELITFGYTGDNALPVIRDMVGTIRADPEYLGFIDCFQIDSLVEKYTPARPPAQDDLGSPPRSPTSRSFLTSPVVSETETLVSQLSTNSAACTVVAPNLISQFEMNFWYNGISSNPPKLLYRSDLETNPFPIPNLGDRFFRIPTKTAYGVFGTRLKEVWDSTVVPRIQTLLKSRGIKYSSLKTARFSTVVEENGEETFGPVVVWISVQPNTKAEAVRDVSADVLQILSNANVTGVVVEWYEGTVERLDG
;
A
#
# COMPACT_ATOMS: atom_id res chain seq x y z
N MET A 1 -13.64 -13.54 16.62
CA MET A 1 -12.49 -14.17 17.28
C MET A 1 -12.35 -13.57 18.68
N ASN A 2 -12.20 -14.41 19.70
CA ASN A 2 -12.44 -14.06 21.10
C ASN A 2 -11.31 -13.16 21.66
N ARG A 3 -11.68 -12.03 22.28
CA ARG A 3 -10.78 -11.02 22.86
C ARG A 3 -9.89 -11.61 23.98
N GLU A 4 -10.28 -12.76 24.51
CA GLU A 4 -9.51 -13.54 25.47
C GLU A 4 -8.29 -14.24 24.86
N TYR A 5 -8.27 -14.55 23.56
CA TYR A 5 -7.11 -15.18 22.90
C TYR A 5 -5.94 -14.19 22.77
N TRP A 6 -6.24 -12.92 22.50
CA TRP A 6 -5.27 -11.82 22.38
C TRP A 6 -4.63 -11.38 23.71
N ASN A 7 -5.30 -11.65 24.83
CA ASN A 7 -4.79 -11.25 26.14
C ASN A 7 -3.97 -12.33 26.83
N LYS A 8 -4.06 -13.60 26.41
CA LYS A 8 -3.42 -14.72 27.12
C LYS A 8 -1.98 -15.00 26.70
N ASN A 9 -1.52 -14.47 25.56
CA ASN A 9 -0.25 -14.87 24.93
C ASN A 9 0.75 -13.71 24.65
N ARG A 10 0.60 -12.56 25.31
CA ARG A 10 1.41 -11.37 25.02
C ARG A 10 2.86 -11.43 25.53
N GLU A 11 3.21 -12.37 26.40
CA GLU A 11 4.52 -12.42 27.07
C GLU A 11 5.65 -13.03 26.23
N HIS A 12 5.35 -13.80 25.18
CA HIS A 12 6.39 -14.46 24.37
C HIS A 12 6.61 -13.82 23.00
N TRP A 13 5.75 -12.88 22.60
CA TRP A 13 5.78 -12.25 21.28
C TRP A 13 7.02 -11.43 21.01
N ASP A 14 7.54 -10.76 22.03
CA ASP A 14 8.75 -9.94 21.91
C ASP A 14 10.04 -10.78 22.02
N LYS A 15 9.93 -12.07 22.36
CA LYS A 15 11.11 -12.96 22.42
C LYS A 15 11.65 -13.18 21.02
N LYS A 16 12.98 -13.11 20.89
CA LYS A 16 13.65 -13.42 19.62
C LYS A 16 13.74 -14.92 19.43
N ILE A 17 13.54 -15.37 18.19
CA ILE A 17 13.58 -16.79 17.84
C ILE A 17 14.96 -17.41 18.18
N VAL A 18 16.02 -16.62 18.06
CA VAL A 18 17.40 -17.05 18.41
C VAL A 18 17.61 -17.27 19.92
N ASP A 19 16.78 -16.67 20.76
CA ASP A 19 16.88 -16.75 22.22
C ASP A 19 16.01 -17.88 22.82
N LEU A 20 15.21 -18.57 21.99
CA LEU A 20 14.33 -19.64 22.44
C LEU A 20 15.06 -20.98 22.56
N SER A 21 14.71 -21.74 23.59
CA SER A 21 15.15 -23.14 23.70
C SER A 21 14.45 -24.04 22.69
N GLU A 22 14.98 -25.24 22.42
CA GLU A 22 14.32 -26.23 21.55
C GLU A 22 12.94 -26.62 22.09
N GLU A 23 12.82 -26.74 23.41
CA GLU A 23 11.56 -27.06 24.08
C GLU A 23 10.53 -25.94 23.91
N GLU A 24 10.96 -24.67 23.96
CA GLU A 24 10.09 -23.52 23.68
C GLU A 24 9.65 -23.49 22.22
N LEU A 25 10.56 -23.75 21.27
CA LEU A 25 10.24 -23.80 19.84
C LEU A 25 9.24 -24.92 19.49
N ILE A 26 9.37 -26.08 20.12
CA ILE A 26 8.40 -27.18 19.98
C ILE A 26 7.07 -26.80 20.63
N THR A 27 7.11 -26.19 21.82
CA THR A 27 5.90 -25.77 22.55
C THR A 27 5.09 -24.72 21.78
N PHE A 28 5.77 -23.81 21.09
CA PHE A 28 5.14 -22.80 20.22
C PHE A 28 4.78 -23.33 18.83
N GLY A 29 5.13 -24.59 18.51
CA GLY A 29 4.79 -25.22 17.24
C GLY A 29 5.61 -24.70 16.05
N TYR A 30 6.76 -24.07 16.30
CA TYR A 30 7.68 -23.59 15.27
C TYR A 30 8.59 -24.71 14.74
N THR A 31 8.80 -25.75 15.55
CA THR A 31 9.56 -26.95 15.20
C THR A 31 8.81 -28.23 15.64
N GLY A 32 9.34 -29.40 15.30
CA GLY A 32 8.72 -30.69 15.59
C GLY A 32 7.75 -31.19 14.51
N ASP A 33 7.09 -32.33 14.77
CA ASP A 33 6.30 -33.06 13.78
C ASP A 33 5.02 -32.33 13.33
N ASN A 34 4.53 -31.41 14.16
CA ASN A 34 3.31 -30.64 13.90
C ASN A 34 3.59 -29.24 13.30
N ALA A 35 4.86 -28.85 13.18
CA ALA A 35 5.22 -27.56 12.61
C ALA A 35 5.07 -27.57 11.08
N LEU A 36 4.57 -26.46 10.53
CA LEU A 36 4.51 -26.27 9.09
C LEU A 36 5.93 -26.33 8.50
N PRO A 37 6.17 -27.08 7.39
CA PRO A 37 7.51 -27.22 6.82
C PRO A 37 8.21 -25.89 6.55
N VAL A 38 7.48 -24.90 6.02
CA VAL A 38 7.98 -23.54 5.75
C VAL A 38 8.42 -22.83 7.02
N ILE A 39 7.69 -23.00 8.13
CA ILE A 39 8.00 -22.37 9.41
C ILE A 39 9.25 -23.00 10.03
N ARG A 40 9.36 -24.33 9.94
CA ARG A 40 10.54 -25.07 10.40
C ARG A 40 11.81 -24.67 9.63
N ASP A 41 11.72 -24.55 8.31
CA ASP A 41 12.85 -24.15 7.47
C ASP A 41 13.29 -22.70 7.79
N MET A 42 12.32 -21.82 8.06
CA MET A 42 12.57 -20.43 8.44
C MET A 42 13.25 -20.32 9.81
N VAL A 43 12.76 -21.04 10.82
CA VAL A 43 13.38 -21.09 12.15
C VAL A 43 14.81 -21.65 12.07
N GLY A 44 15.02 -22.69 11.25
CA GLY A 44 16.35 -23.23 10.98
C GLY A 44 17.30 -22.21 10.35
N THR A 45 16.80 -21.42 9.40
CA THR A 45 17.58 -20.35 8.74
C THR A 45 17.94 -19.23 9.70
N ILE A 46 16.98 -18.78 10.52
CA ILE A 46 17.19 -17.73 11.53
C ILE A 46 18.27 -18.14 12.54
N ARG A 47 18.27 -19.42 12.96
CA ARG A 47 19.25 -19.93 13.92
C ARG A 47 20.62 -20.23 13.31
N ALA A 48 20.68 -20.50 12.02
CA ALA A 48 21.93 -20.66 11.30
C ALA A 48 22.65 -19.32 11.05
N ASP A 49 21.90 -18.21 11.03
CA ASP A 49 22.43 -16.88 10.77
C ASP A 49 21.87 -15.80 11.74
N PRO A 50 22.27 -15.84 13.03
CA PRO A 50 21.78 -14.91 14.03
C PRO A 50 22.30 -13.47 13.84
N GLU A 51 23.39 -13.27 13.09
CA GLU A 51 23.95 -11.94 12.84
C GLU A 51 23.00 -11.10 11.95
N TYR A 52 22.40 -11.73 10.95
CA TYR A 52 21.50 -11.06 10.02
C TYR A 52 20.01 -11.26 10.35
N LEU A 53 19.64 -12.34 11.07
CA LEU A 53 18.23 -12.68 11.32
C LEU A 53 17.85 -12.73 12.80
N GLY A 54 18.77 -12.43 13.72
CA GLY A 54 18.52 -12.45 15.17
C GLY A 54 17.49 -11.43 15.67
N PHE A 55 17.07 -10.49 14.81
CA PHE A 55 16.02 -9.53 15.15
C PHE A 55 14.60 -10.10 15.00
N ILE A 56 14.43 -11.28 14.40
CA ILE A 56 13.11 -11.89 14.17
C ILE A 56 12.53 -12.41 15.48
N ASP A 57 11.30 -12.01 15.78
CA ASP A 57 10.57 -12.39 16.99
C ASP A 57 9.41 -13.37 16.74
N CYS A 58 8.89 -13.92 17.85
CA CYS A 58 7.78 -14.87 17.84
C CYS A 58 6.53 -14.30 17.17
N PHE A 59 6.26 -13.01 17.33
CA PHE A 59 5.10 -12.37 16.69
C PHE A 59 5.15 -12.46 15.16
N GLN A 60 6.33 -12.23 14.57
CA GLN A 60 6.52 -12.35 13.12
C GLN A 60 6.34 -13.79 12.63
N ILE A 61 6.78 -14.79 13.40
CA ILE A 61 6.58 -16.21 13.06
C ILE A 61 5.12 -16.63 13.25
N ASP A 62 4.46 -16.25 14.34
CA ASP A 62 3.04 -16.53 14.60
C ASP A 62 2.15 -15.98 13.48
N SER A 63 2.44 -14.76 13.02
CA SER A 63 1.71 -14.13 11.90
C SER A 63 1.83 -14.96 10.61
N LEU A 64 2.98 -15.59 10.38
CA LEU A 64 3.19 -16.48 9.24
C LEU A 64 2.50 -17.84 9.45
N VAL A 65 2.57 -18.41 10.66
CA VAL A 65 1.84 -19.63 11.01
C VAL A 65 0.35 -19.46 10.75
N GLU A 66 -0.24 -18.34 11.19
CA GLU A 66 -1.66 -18.03 10.93
C GLU A 66 -1.96 -17.93 9.42
N LYS A 67 -1.08 -17.26 8.66
CA LYS A 67 -1.23 -17.11 7.21
C LYS A 67 -1.14 -18.42 6.44
N TYR A 68 -0.31 -19.36 6.89
CA TYR A 68 -0.04 -20.62 6.18
C TYR A 68 -0.78 -21.84 6.74
N THR A 69 -1.48 -21.70 7.87
CA THR A 69 -2.33 -22.77 8.40
C THR A 69 -3.61 -22.86 7.56
N PRO A 70 -3.89 -23.99 6.87
CA PRO A 70 -5.12 -24.14 6.12
C PRO A 70 -6.35 -24.09 7.05
N ALA A 71 -7.41 -23.43 6.63
CA ALA A 71 -8.68 -23.45 7.34
C ALA A 71 -9.15 -24.91 7.49
N ARG A 72 -9.27 -25.38 8.74
CA ARG A 72 -9.68 -26.75 9.06
C ARG A 72 -11.08 -27.01 8.48
N PRO A 73 -11.29 -28.06 7.65
CA PRO A 73 -12.64 -28.50 7.34
C PRO A 73 -13.33 -28.97 8.63
N PRO A 74 -14.65 -28.77 8.80
CA PRO A 74 -15.36 -29.36 9.93
C PRO A 74 -15.16 -30.88 9.90
N ALA A 75 -14.77 -31.44 11.04
CA ALA A 75 -14.56 -32.87 11.21
C ALA A 75 -15.83 -33.64 10.81
N GLN A 76 -15.69 -34.59 9.88
CA GLN A 76 -16.68 -35.64 9.66
C GLN A 76 -16.44 -36.75 10.68
N ASP A 77 -17.36 -36.86 11.62
CA ASP A 77 -17.78 -38.03 12.41
C ASP A 77 -19.14 -37.55 13.00
N ASP A 78 -20.28 -38.24 13.01
CA ASP A 78 -20.63 -39.65 12.90
C ASP A 78 -22.16 -39.72 12.59
N LEU A 79 -22.67 -40.89 12.21
CA LEU A 79 -24.00 -41.16 11.65
C LEU A 79 -25.24 -40.69 12.47
N GLY A 80 -26.23 -40.14 11.75
CA GLY A 80 -27.65 -40.55 11.88
C GLY A 80 -28.67 -39.57 12.47
N SER A 81 -29.44 -38.85 11.61
CA SER A 81 -30.93 -38.64 11.67
C SER A 81 -31.40 -37.49 10.74
N PRO A 82 -32.62 -37.51 10.16
CA PRO A 82 -33.10 -36.55 9.15
C PRO A 82 -33.72 -35.27 9.73
N PRO A 83 -33.92 -34.19 8.92
CA PRO A 83 -33.94 -32.83 9.42
C PRO A 83 -35.32 -32.39 9.95
N ARG A 84 -35.33 -31.66 11.06
CA ARG A 84 -36.40 -30.73 11.41
C ARG A 84 -35.83 -29.32 11.45
N SER A 85 -36.22 -28.50 10.48
CA SER A 85 -36.22 -27.05 10.66
C SER A 85 -37.20 -26.71 11.79
N PRO A 86 -36.84 -25.81 12.72
CA PRO A 86 -37.28 -24.42 12.52
C PRO A 86 -36.31 -23.32 13.01
N THR A 87 -36.40 -22.18 12.31
CA THR A 87 -36.28 -20.78 12.76
C THR A 87 -34.95 -20.23 13.29
N SER A 88 -34.32 -19.42 12.42
CA SER A 88 -33.62 -18.16 12.65
C SER A 88 -33.03 -17.89 14.05
N ARG A 89 -31.69 -17.94 14.14
CA ARG A 89 -30.84 -16.80 14.54
C ARG A 89 -29.36 -17.15 14.39
N SER A 90 -28.63 -16.19 13.84
CA SER A 90 -27.31 -15.74 14.27
C SER A 90 -26.07 -16.06 13.44
N PHE A 91 -25.33 -14.96 13.22
CA PHE A 91 -23.92 -14.79 12.86
C PHE A 91 -23.52 -15.05 11.41
N LEU A 92 -23.94 -14.12 10.55
CA LEU A 92 -23.08 -13.60 9.50
C LEU A 92 -21.82 -13.02 10.16
N THR A 93 -20.66 -13.61 9.91
CA THR A 93 -19.39 -12.88 10.00
C THR A 93 -18.54 -13.31 8.81
N SER A 94 -18.68 -12.54 7.73
CA SER A 94 -17.74 -12.52 6.62
C SER A 94 -16.34 -12.24 7.15
N PRO A 95 -15.27 -12.73 6.49
CA PRO A 95 -13.93 -12.27 6.78
C PRO A 95 -13.88 -10.75 6.53
N VAL A 96 -13.25 -10.00 7.42
CA VAL A 96 -12.94 -8.58 7.17
C VAL A 96 -11.87 -8.59 6.09
N VAL A 97 -12.32 -8.62 4.84
CA VAL A 97 -11.52 -8.26 3.68
C VAL A 97 -11.04 -6.82 3.94
N SER A 98 -9.75 -6.55 3.75
CA SER A 98 -9.24 -5.18 3.87
C SER A 98 -10.09 -4.25 2.99
N GLU A 99 -10.40 -3.03 3.45
CA GLU A 99 -11.18 -2.06 2.66
C GLU A 99 -10.53 -1.85 1.28
N THR A 100 -9.20 -1.89 1.24
CA THR A 100 -8.42 -1.86 0.00
C THR A 100 -8.73 -3.06 -0.89
N GLU A 101 -8.64 -4.29 -0.38
CA GLU A 101 -8.93 -5.52 -1.15
C GLU A 101 -10.38 -5.57 -1.66
N THR A 102 -11.32 -5.07 -0.86
CA THR A 102 -12.72 -4.94 -1.26
C THR A 102 -12.84 -3.97 -2.44
N LEU A 103 -12.18 -2.81 -2.37
CA LEU A 103 -12.15 -1.83 -3.45
C LEU A 103 -11.45 -2.37 -4.71
N VAL A 104 -10.36 -3.14 -4.56
CA VAL A 104 -9.68 -3.81 -5.68
C VAL A 104 -10.65 -4.74 -6.40
N SER A 105 -11.34 -5.61 -5.65
CA SER A 105 -12.30 -6.57 -6.21
C SER A 105 -13.44 -5.86 -6.95
N GLN A 106 -13.97 -4.79 -6.37
CA GLN A 106 -15.04 -3.99 -7.00
C GLN A 106 -14.59 -3.29 -8.28
N LEU A 107 -13.39 -2.67 -8.29
CA LEU A 107 -12.92 -1.90 -9.44
C LEU A 107 -12.31 -2.79 -10.53
N SER A 108 -11.64 -3.89 -10.18
CA SER A 108 -11.07 -4.85 -11.14
C SER A 108 -12.13 -5.62 -11.93
N THR A 109 -13.30 -5.85 -11.35
CA THR A 109 -14.43 -6.51 -12.04
C THR A 109 -15.24 -5.53 -12.89
N ASN A 110 -15.03 -4.22 -12.73
CA ASN A 110 -15.68 -3.19 -13.52
C ASN A 110 -14.76 -2.70 -14.64
N SER A 111 -14.99 -3.17 -15.87
CA SER A 111 -14.20 -2.78 -17.05
C SER A 111 -14.11 -1.25 -17.23
N ALA A 112 -15.17 -0.50 -16.93
CA ALA A 112 -15.17 0.96 -17.06
C ALA A 112 -14.23 1.64 -16.04
N ALA A 113 -14.02 1.04 -14.87
CA ALA A 113 -13.10 1.56 -13.85
C ALA A 113 -11.64 1.40 -14.26
N CYS A 114 -11.33 0.40 -15.10
CA CYS A 114 -10.00 0.10 -15.62
C CYS A 114 -9.66 0.86 -16.91
N THR A 115 -10.63 1.57 -17.49
CA THR A 115 -10.46 2.43 -18.68
C THR A 115 -10.56 3.90 -18.31
N VAL A 116 -9.92 4.78 -19.10
CA VAL A 116 -10.09 6.22 -18.96
C VAL A 116 -11.46 6.62 -19.51
N VAL A 117 -12.28 7.25 -18.68
CA VAL A 117 -13.63 7.74 -19.05
C VAL A 117 -13.71 9.23 -18.74
N ALA A 118 -14.10 10.03 -19.72
CA ALA A 118 -14.28 11.47 -19.55
C ALA A 118 -15.26 11.78 -18.40
N PRO A 119 -15.01 12.82 -17.58
CA PRO A 119 -13.99 13.86 -17.73
C PRO A 119 -12.63 13.52 -17.09
N ASN A 120 -12.46 12.29 -16.58
CA ASN A 120 -11.21 11.90 -15.95
C ASN A 120 -10.10 11.71 -16.99
N LEU A 121 -8.87 12.05 -16.60
CA LEU A 121 -7.67 11.86 -17.43
C LEU A 121 -6.95 10.53 -17.13
N ILE A 122 -7.36 9.85 -16.06
CA ILE A 122 -6.84 8.55 -15.62
C ILE A 122 -8.01 7.62 -15.31
N SER A 123 -7.74 6.32 -15.27
CA SER A 123 -8.75 5.33 -14.90
C SER A 123 -9.15 5.49 -13.42
N GLN A 124 -10.36 5.08 -13.05
CA GLN A 124 -10.75 5.06 -11.64
C GLN A 124 -9.87 4.11 -10.84
N PHE A 125 -9.41 3.02 -11.45
CA PHE A 125 -8.50 2.08 -10.82
C PHE A 125 -7.17 2.77 -10.44
N GLU A 126 -6.52 3.43 -11.40
CA GLU A 126 -5.30 4.19 -11.16
C GLU A 126 -5.49 5.32 -10.14
N MET A 127 -6.59 6.07 -10.24
CA MET A 127 -6.94 7.15 -9.31
C MET A 127 -6.91 6.71 -7.84
N ASN A 128 -7.41 5.51 -7.54
CA ASN A 128 -7.52 4.99 -6.17
C ASN A 128 -6.26 4.24 -5.71
N PHE A 129 -5.45 3.71 -6.63
CA PHE A 129 -4.37 2.78 -6.29
C PHE A 129 -2.96 3.27 -6.65
N TRP A 130 -2.81 4.42 -7.30
CA TRP A 130 -1.50 4.97 -7.63
C TRP A 130 -0.59 5.10 -6.40
N TYR A 131 -1.12 5.55 -5.27
CA TYR A 131 -0.40 5.77 -4.02
C TYR A 131 -0.54 4.62 -3.01
N ASN A 132 -0.96 3.43 -3.47
CA ASN A 132 -1.08 2.24 -2.62
C ASN A 132 0.20 2.01 -1.81
N GLY A 133 0.08 1.75 -0.50
CA GLY A 133 1.22 1.55 0.40
C GLY A 133 1.71 2.79 1.16
N ILE A 134 1.39 4.01 0.72
CA ILE A 134 1.85 5.24 1.39
C ILE A 134 1.11 5.47 2.71
N SER A 135 -0.19 5.14 2.77
CA SER A 135 -1.01 5.15 3.98
C SER A 135 -2.16 4.16 3.83
N SER A 136 -2.89 3.89 4.92
CA SER A 136 -4.08 3.03 4.90
C SER A 136 -5.23 3.61 4.06
N ASN A 137 -5.28 4.93 3.92
CA ASN A 137 -6.22 5.64 3.06
C ASN A 137 -5.44 6.68 2.24
N PRO A 138 -4.79 6.24 1.14
CA PRO A 138 -3.96 7.11 0.34
C PRO A 138 -4.82 8.17 -0.38
N PRO A 139 -4.24 9.35 -0.67
CA PRO A 139 -4.97 10.36 -1.42
C PRO A 139 -5.28 9.87 -2.83
N LYS A 140 -6.33 10.41 -3.43
CA LYS A 140 -6.69 10.10 -4.82
C LYS A 140 -5.80 10.88 -5.79
N LEU A 141 -5.18 10.18 -6.74
CA LEU A 141 -4.45 10.81 -7.83
C LEU A 141 -5.45 11.56 -8.72
N LEU A 142 -5.09 12.77 -9.14
CA LEU A 142 -5.90 13.58 -10.06
C LEU A 142 -5.28 13.62 -11.47
N TYR A 143 -3.96 13.79 -11.55
CA TYR A 143 -3.20 13.84 -12.80
C TYR A 143 -1.72 13.62 -12.51
N ARG A 144 -0.99 13.07 -13.50
CA ARG A 144 0.47 13.00 -13.50
C ARG A 144 1.01 13.31 -14.89
N SER A 145 2.19 13.91 -14.98
CA SER A 145 2.74 14.38 -16.26
C SER A 145 3.37 13.29 -17.13
N ASP A 146 3.60 12.09 -16.59
CA ASP A 146 4.32 10.97 -17.23
C ASP A 146 3.40 9.83 -17.70
N LEU A 147 2.10 10.12 -17.92
CA LEU A 147 1.09 9.13 -18.29
C LEU A 147 1.50 8.23 -19.46
N GLU A 148 2.12 8.82 -20.49
CA GLU A 148 2.50 8.10 -21.72
C GLU A 148 3.76 7.24 -21.54
N THR A 149 4.68 7.66 -20.69
CA THR A 149 5.99 7.01 -20.53
C THR A 149 6.03 6.00 -19.37
N ASN A 150 5.04 6.05 -18.49
CA ASN A 150 4.98 5.25 -17.27
C ASN A 150 3.56 4.74 -17.05
N PRO A 151 3.10 3.71 -17.79
CA PRO A 151 1.73 3.20 -17.63
C PRO A 151 1.53 2.56 -16.26
N PHE A 152 0.37 2.80 -15.65
CA PHE A 152 -0.01 2.09 -14.42
C PHE A 152 -0.53 0.68 -14.76
N PRO A 153 -0.10 -0.37 -14.04
CA PRO A 153 -0.62 -1.72 -14.29
C PRO A 153 -2.12 -1.78 -14.00
N ILE A 154 -2.88 -2.31 -14.95
CA ILE A 154 -4.33 -2.49 -14.86
C ILE A 154 -4.63 -4.00 -14.91
N PRO A 155 -5.49 -4.52 -14.02
CA PRO A 155 -5.87 -5.93 -14.05
C PRO A 155 -6.66 -6.26 -15.31
N ASN A 156 -6.44 -7.45 -15.87
CA ASN A 156 -7.33 -7.99 -16.88
C ASN A 156 -8.60 -8.55 -16.21
N LEU A 157 -9.70 -8.56 -16.95
CA LEU A 157 -10.95 -9.17 -16.46
C LEU A 157 -10.72 -10.65 -16.16
N GLY A 158 -10.85 -11.03 -14.89
CA GLY A 158 -10.65 -12.39 -14.41
C GLY A 158 -9.27 -12.68 -13.81
N ASP A 159 -8.39 -11.68 -13.68
CA ASP A 159 -7.12 -11.84 -12.97
C ASP A 159 -7.34 -12.11 -11.48
N ARG A 160 -7.11 -13.36 -11.07
CA ARG A 160 -7.28 -13.82 -9.68
C ARG A 160 -6.14 -13.46 -8.75
N PHE A 161 -4.98 -13.11 -9.30
CA PHE A 161 -3.74 -12.88 -8.55
C PHE A 161 -3.10 -11.52 -8.85
N PHE A 162 -3.83 -10.58 -9.45
CA PHE A 162 -3.30 -9.24 -9.70
C PHE A 162 -2.92 -8.58 -8.37
N ARG A 163 -1.67 -8.12 -8.28
CA ARG A 163 -1.15 -7.39 -7.12
C ARG A 163 -0.93 -5.94 -7.50
N ILE A 164 -1.48 -5.05 -6.69
CA ILE A 164 -1.24 -3.62 -6.85
C ILE A 164 0.16 -3.32 -6.36
N PRO A 165 0.97 -2.56 -7.12
CA PRO A 165 2.28 -2.14 -6.65
C PRO A 165 2.18 -1.34 -5.35
N THR A 166 3.08 -1.61 -4.41
CA THR A 166 3.17 -0.89 -3.13
C THR A 166 4.24 0.19 -3.24
N LYS A 167 3.91 1.42 -2.83
CA LYS A 167 4.81 2.56 -2.85
C LYS A 167 5.26 2.97 -1.45
N THR A 168 6.50 3.42 -1.37
CA THR A 168 7.04 4.13 -0.21
C THR A 168 7.53 5.51 -0.64
N ALA A 169 7.15 6.53 0.12
CA ALA A 169 7.55 7.91 -0.16
C ALA A 169 8.89 8.23 0.52
N TYR A 170 9.85 8.70 -0.27
CA TYR A 170 11.15 9.16 0.20
C TYR A 170 11.33 10.66 -0.04
N GLY A 171 12.13 11.28 0.83
CA GLY A 171 12.60 12.65 0.62
C GLY A 171 13.57 12.75 -0.55
N VAL A 172 13.62 13.93 -1.16
CA VAL A 172 14.54 14.23 -2.27
C VAL A 172 15.80 14.90 -1.71
N PHE A 173 16.91 14.17 -1.72
CA PHE A 173 18.20 14.64 -1.20
C PHE A 173 19.29 14.61 -2.28
N GLY A 174 20.29 15.48 -2.15
CA GLY A 174 21.46 15.47 -3.04
C GLY A 174 21.15 15.81 -4.50
N THR A 175 20.02 16.46 -4.79
CA THR A 175 19.64 16.85 -6.15
C THR A 175 19.70 18.37 -6.33
N ARG A 176 19.88 18.81 -7.58
CA ARG A 176 19.76 20.22 -7.97
C ARG A 176 18.43 20.82 -7.52
N LEU A 177 17.35 20.06 -7.57
CA LEU A 177 16.02 20.50 -7.15
C LEU A 177 16.04 20.99 -5.69
N LYS A 178 16.71 20.29 -4.79
CA LYS A 178 16.81 20.68 -3.37
C LYS A 178 17.43 22.08 -3.20
N GLU A 179 18.43 22.43 -4.01
CA GLU A 179 19.14 23.71 -3.91
C GLU A 179 18.29 24.90 -4.37
N VAL A 180 17.41 24.67 -5.36
CA VAL A 180 16.59 25.72 -5.97
C VAL A 180 15.14 25.72 -5.51
N TRP A 181 14.74 24.71 -4.71
CA TRP A 181 13.35 24.47 -4.33
C TRP A 181 12.74 25.71 -3.67
N ASP A 182 13.26 26.11 -2.51
CA ASP A 182 12.69 27.20 -1.71
C ASP A 182 12.97 28.58 -2.30
N SER A 183 14.15 28.76 -2.94
CA SER A 183 14.61 30.06 -3.41
C SER A 183 14.00 30.48 -4.76
N THR A 184 13.72 29.51 -5.64
CA THR A 184 13.38 29.79 -7.05
C THR A 184 12.12 29.06 -7.51
N VAL A 185 12.03 27.75 -7.27
CA VAL A 185 10.97 26.91 -7.85
C VAL A 185 9.63 27.15 -7.14
N VAL A 186 9.59 27.04 -5.81
CA VAL A 186 8.37 27.20 -5.01
C VAL A 186 7.70 28.56 -5.26
N PRO A 187 8.39 29.71 -5.17
CA PRO A 187 7.75 31.01 -5.40
C PRO A 187 7.16 31.16 -6.81
N ARG A 188 7.82 30.61 -7.83
CA ARG A 188 7.35 30.64 -9.22
C ARG A 188 6.12 29.77 -9.43
N ILE A 189 6.11 28.55 -8.87
CA ILE A 189 4.94 27.67 -8.92
C ILE A 189 3.78 28.34 -8.17
N GLN A 190 3.99 28.87 -6.97
CA GLN A 190 2.94 29.57 -6.22
C GLN A 190 2.33 30.74 -7.00
N THR A 191 3.18 31.54 -7.66
CA THR A 191 2.74 32.65 -8.51
C THR A 191 1.92 32.15 -9.70
N LEU A 192 2.37 31.09 -10.36
CA LEU A 192 1.68 30.43 -11.45
C LEU A 192 0.30 29.93 -11.00
N LEU A 193 0.22 29.14 -9.92
CA LEU A 193 -1.05 28.59 -9.42
C LEU A 193 -2.03 29.69 -9.05
N LYS A 194 -1.55 30.75 -8.38
CA LYS A 194 -2.37 31.91 -8.04
C LYS A 194 -2.91 32.61 -9.30
N SER A 195 -2.08 32.80 -10.32
CA SER A 195 -2.50 33.43 -11.59
C SER A 195 -3.53 32.61 -12.37
N ARG A 196 -3.49 31.27 -12.20
CA ARG A 196 -4.43 30.32 -12.82
C ARG A 196 -5.65 30.03 -11.97
N GLY A 197 -5.77 30.64 -10.78
CA GLY A 197 -6.88 30.41 -9.85
C GLY A 197 -6.88 29.02 -9.20
N ILE A 198 -5.77 28.28 -9.25
CA ILE A 198 -5.65 26.95 -8.64
C ILE A 198 -5.31 27.09 -7.16
N LYS A 199 -6.19 26.57 -6.31
CA LYS A 199 -5.96 26.49 -4.86
C LYS A 199 -5.27 25.18 -4.52
N TYR A 200 -4.02 25.28 -4.10
CA TYR A 200 -3.24 24.14 -3.61
C TYR A 200 -3.18 24.15 -2.08
N SER A 201 -3.05 22.96 -1.50
CA SER A 201 -3.00 22.73 -0.06
C SER A 201 -1.60 22.32 0.40
N SER A 202 -0.81 21.71 -0.47
CA SER A 202 0.57 21.28 -0.20
C SER A 202 1.38 21.30 -1.50
N LEU A 203 2.63 21.73 -1.42
CA LEU A 203 3.60 21.69 -2.51
C LEU A 203 4.89 21.09 -1.96
N LYS A 204 5.18 19.85 -2.34
CA LYS A 204 6.30 19.06 -1.80
C LYS A 204 7.13 18.45 -2.93
N THR A 205 8.29 17.93 -2.57
CA THR A 205 9.06 17.03 -3.43
C THR A 205 9.06 15.64 -2.80
N ALA A 206 8.98 14.61 -3.62
CA ALA A 206 9.03 13.23 -3.20
C ALA A 206 9.79 12.40 -4.22
N ARG A 207 10.25 11.22 -3.81
CA ARG A 207 10.63 10.15 -4.71
C ARG A 207 9.95 8.89 -4.22
N PHE A 208 9.24 8.19 -5.10
CA PHE A 208 8.56 6.96 -4.71
C PHE A 208 9.41 5.76 -5.10
N SER A 209 9.60 4.83 -4.17
CA SER A 209 9.91 3.47 -4.56
C SER A 209 8.62 2.72 -4.86
N THR A 210 8.72 1.67 -5.66
CA THR A 210 7.62 0.78 -6.01
C THR A 210 8.12 -0.66 -5.91
N VAL A 211 7.39 -1.47 -5.14
CA VAL A 211 7.61 -2.91 -5.01
C VAL A 211 6.41 -3.64 -5.62
N VAL A 212 6.68 -4.57 -6.53
CA VAL A 212 5.67 -5.50 -7.05
C VAL A 212 5.91 -6.83 -6.36
N GLU A 213 4.94 -7.38 -5.64
CA GLU A 213 5.15 -8.58 -4.80
C GLU A 213 5.72 -9.79 -5.57
N GLU A 214 5.46 -9.88 -6.87
CA GLU A 214 5.94 -10.97 -7.72
C GLU A 214 7.48 -10.98 -7.89
N ASN A 215 8.11 -9.80 -7.96
CA ASN A 215 9.56 -9.68 -8.11
C ASN A 215 10.27 -9.30 -6.80
N GLY A 216 9.55 -8.72 -5.83
CA GLY A 216 10.10 -8.22 -4.57
C GLY A 216 11.16 -7.13 -4.73
N GLU A 217 11.42 -6.68 -5.96
CA GLU A 217 12.48 -5.74 -6.28
C GLU A 217 11.97 -4.31 -6.10
N GLU A 218 12.69 -3.54 -5.28
CA GLU A 218 12.38 -2.14 -5.06
C GLU A 218 12.93 -1.30 -6.22
N THR A 219 12.02 -0.66 -6.97
CA THR A 219 12.39 0.23 -8.08
C THR A 219 12.11 1.69 -7.70
N PHE A 220 13.07 2.58 -7.95
CA PHE A 220 12.92 4.00 -7.67
C PHE A 220 12.42 4.77 -8.90
N GLY A 221 11.27 5.41 -8.75
CA GLY A 221 10.74 6.32 -9.76
C GLY A 221 11.55 7.61 -9.90
N PRO A 222 11.14 8.50 -10.82
CA PRO A 222 11.71 9.83 -10.95
C PRO A 222 11.45 10.68 -9.70
N VAL A 223 12.13 11.82 -9.62
CA VAL A 223 11.77 12.85 -8.63
C VAL A 223 10.41 13.42 -9.00
N VAL A 224 9.55 13.59 -8.00
CA VAL A 224 8.17 14.07 -8.15
C VAL A 224 8.01 15.42 -7.46
N VAL A 225 7.48 16.40 -8.19
CA VAL A 225 6.83 17.57 -7.58
C VAL A 225 5.40 17.15 -7.25
N TRP A 226 5.14 17.01 -5.95
CA TRP A 226 3.93 16.42 -5.41
C TRP A 226 3.01 17.51 -4.87
N ILE A 227 1.92 17.79 -5.58
CA ILE A 227 1.05 18.94 -5.34
C ILE A 227 -0.33 18.46 -4.91
N SER A 228 -0.78 18.85 -3.71
CA SER A 228 -2.17 18.63 -3.30
C SER A 228 -3.04 19.81 -3.65
N VAL A 229 -4.23 19.55 -4.17
CA VAL A 229 -5.25 20.54 -4.51
C VAL A 229 -6.53 20.29 -3.74
N GLN A 230 -7.35 21.32 -3.62
CA GLN A 230 -8.65 21.18 -2.96
C GLN A 230 -9.55 20.19 -3.72
N PRO A 231 -10.42 19.47 -3.00
CA PRO A 231 -11.42 18.62 -3.63
C PRO A 231 -12.25 19.38 -4.68
N ASN A 232 -12.64 18.68 -5.74
CA ASN A 232 -13.38 19.22 -6.90
C ASN A 232 -12.53 20.10 -7.85
N THR A 233 -11.20 20.09 -7.71
CA THR A 233 -10.32 20.65 -8.73
C THR A 233 -10.41 19.80 -10.00
N LYS A 234 -10.62 20.42 -11.16
CA LYS A 234 -10.74 19.68 -12.44
C LYS A 234 -9.38 19.15 -12.89
N ALA A 235 -9.34 17.88 -13.30
CA ALA A 235 -8.13 17.23 -13.82
C ALA A 235 -7.52 17.98 -15.02
N GLU A 236 -8.35 18.51 -15.91
CA GLU A 236 -7.91 19.31 -17.05
C GLU A 236 -7.15 20.57 -16.63
N ALA A 237 -7.61 21.26 -15.58
CA ALA A 237 -6.97 22.48 -15.11
C ALA A 237 -5.55 22.21 -14.57
N VAL A 238 -5.35 21.09 -13.85
CA VAL A 238 -4.03 20.72 -13.36
C VAL A 238 -3.12 20.15 -14.46
N ARG A 239 -3.68 19.44 -15.46
CA ARG A 239 -2.96 19.02 -16.67
C ARG A 239 -2.40 20.24 -17.40
N ASP A 240 -3.24 21.23 -17.69
CA ASP A 240 -2.85 22.40 -18.47
C ASP A 240 -1.76 23.22 -17.78
N VAL A 241 -1.75 23.23 -16.44
CA VAL A 241 -0.72 23.92 -15.65
C VAL A 241 0.56 23.09 -15.47
N SER A 242 0.51 21.77 -15.66
CA SER A 242 1.67 20.90 -15.47
C SER A 242 2.80 21.22 -16.44
N ALA A 243 2.50 21.59 -17.68
CA ALA A 243 3.50 22.01 -18.67
C ALA A 243 4.27 23.26 -18.21
N ASP A 244 3.55 24.26 -17.67
CA ASP A 244 4.16 25.48 -17.14
C ASP A 244 5.03 25.19 -15.89
N VAL A 245 4.60 24.27 -15.02
CA VAL A 245 5.40 23.81 -13.87
C VAL A 245 6.69 23.13 -14.32
N LEU A 246 6.61 22.24 -15.32
CA LEU A 246 7.78 21.60 -15.92
C LEU A 246 8.73 22.62 -16.56
N GLN A 247 8.19 23.66 -17.21
CA GLN A 247 9.00 24.74 -17.76
C GLN A 247 9.73 25.54 -16.66
N ILE A 248 9.09 25.80 -15.52
CA ILE A 248 9.73 26.43 -14.36
C ILE A 248 10.92 25.59 -13.87
N LEU A 249 10.75 24.27 -13.77
CA LEU A 249 11.80 23.34 -13.37
C LEU A 249 12.95 23.33 -14.39
N SER A 250 12.62 23.24 -15.68
CA SER A 250 13.60 23.27 -16.77
C SER A 250 14.43 24.57 -16.75
N ASN A 251 13.79 25.72 -16.54
CA ASN A 251 14.48 27.02 -16.46
C ASN A 251 15.43 27.12 -15.25
N ALA A 252 15.24 26.28 -14.23
CA ALA A 252 16.13 26.15 -13.07
C ALA A 252 17.20 25.05 -13.25
N ASN A 253 17.33 24.49 -14.47
CA ASN A 253 18.17 23.34 -14.81
C ASN A 253 17.82 22.08 -14.01
N VAL A 254 16.54 21.89 -13.69
CA VAL A 254 16.02 20.65 -13.11
C VAL A 254 15.33 19.85 -14.20
N THR A 255 15.82 18.63 -14.46
CA THR A 255 15.33 17.73 -15.51
C THR A 255 14.97 16.35 -14.92
N GLY A 256 14.22 15.54 -15.68
CA GLY A 256 13.82 14.19 -15.23
C GLY A 256 12.85 14.18 -14.04
N VAL A 257 12.04 15.24 -13.91
CA VAL A 257 11.06 15.40 -12.83
C VAL A 257 9.66 15.21 -13.38
N VAL A 258 8.80 14.57 -12.58
CA VAL A 258 7.37 14.38 -12.86
C VAL A 258 6.56 15.30 -11.96
N VAL A 259 5.44 15.82 -12.46
CA VAL A 259 4.48 16.57 -11.65
C VAL A 259 3.28 15.67 -11.38
N GLU A 260 2.99 15.42 -10.11
CA GLU A 260 1.85 14.63 -9.67
C GLU A 260 0.90 15.47 -8.82
N TRP A 261 -0.40 15.38 -9.14
CA TRP A 261 -1.47 16.11 -8.51
C TRP A 261 -2.40 15.15 -7.80
N TYR A 262 -2.78 15.48 -6.58
CA TYR A 262 -3.70 14.68 -5.79
C TYR A 262 -4.68 15.55 -5.02
N GLU A 263 -5.85 15.00 -4.70
CA GLU A 263 -6.80 15.71 -3.85
C GLU A 263 -6.36 15.62 -2.39
N GLY A 264 -6.39 16.75 -1.68
CA GLY A 264 -6.09 16.81 -0.26
C GLY A 264 -6.81 17.96 0.43
N THR A 265 -7.38 17.69 1.59
CA THR A 265 -7.95 18.69 2.49
C THR A 265 -6.93 19.09 3.56
N VAL A 266 -6.91 20.36 3.92
CA VAL A 266 -6.14 20.83 5.09
C VAL A 266 -7.07 20.73 6.29
N GLU A 267 -6.72 19.87 7.23
CA GLU A 267 -7.39 19.80 8.53
C GLU A 267 -6.52 20.51 9.56
N ARG A 268 -7.15 21.34 10.39
CA ARG A 268 -6.48 21.88 11.58
C ARG A 268 -6.45 20.76 12.61
N LEU A 269 -5.25 20.41 13.08
CA LEU A 269 -5.13 19.61 14.28
C LEU A 269 -5.44 20.54 15.45
N ASP A 270 -6.65 20.43 16.00
CA ASP A 270 -6.99 21.06 17.26
C ASP A 270 -6.19 20.33 18.36
N GLY A 271 -5.23 21.04 18.95
CA GLY A 271 -4.37 20.55 20.03
C GLY A 271 -5.02 20.64 21.41
#